data_AF-S8DP76-F1
#
_entry.id   AF-S8DP76-F1
#
_cell.length_a   1.000
_cell.length_b   1.000
_cell.length_c   1.000
_cell.angle_alpha   90.00
_cell.angle_beta   90.00
_cell.angle_gamma   90.00
#
_symmetry.space_group_name_H-M   'P 1'
#
loop_
_entity.id
_entity.type
_entity.pdbx_description
1 polymer ?
#
loop_
_entity_poly.entity_id
_entity_poly.type
_entity_poly.pdbx_seq_one_letter_code
_entity_poly.pdbx_strand_id
1 'polypeptide(L)'
;SFHVLHKVPSGDGPYVRAKHEQLIEKDPEAAIAWFWEAIYSGDRVDSALKDMAVVMKQLDRTQEAIEAIHSFRAMCSRNSQESLDNVLIDLYKKSGRIDEQIELLKHKLKQIYQGEAFNGKPTKTARSHGKKFQVNITQETSKTLGNLAWAYMQKSNFVAAEVVYRKANMIDPDANKALNLCHCLLKQGRYEEAGSALDDVLHYKIPGSDEAKSRNRAAELAVELLNSKRKNRAPSLLRSDRSSEDGFIEALDQWAAPRSRRLPIFEEI
;
A
#
# COMPACT_ATOMS: atom_id res chain seq x y z
N SER A 1 25.78 -2.45 -27.87
CA SER A 1 25.45 -3.42 -26.80
C SER A 1 25.30 -2.80 -25.39
N PHE A 2 25.46 -1.47 -25.22
CA PHE A 2 25.40 -0.78 -23.90
C PHE A 2 23.99 -0.64 -23.28
N HIS A 3 22.95 -0.48 -24.11
CA HIS A 3 21.55 -0.30 -23.66
C HIS A 3 20.99 -1.51 -22.88
N VAL A 4 21.54 -2.70 -23.12
CA VAL A 4 21.03 -3.96 -22.54
C VAL A 4 21.52 -4.15 -21.09
N LEU A 5 22.75 -3.70 -20.79
CA LEU A 5 23.36 -3.85 -19.46
C LEU A 5 22.73 -2.91 -18.43
N HIS A 6 22.49 -1.64 -18.78
CA HIS A 6 21.94 -0.63 -17.86
C HIS A 6 20.43 -0.41 -18.01
N LYS A 7 19.75 -1.15 -18.89
CA LYS A 7 18.31 -0.98 -19.22
C LYS A 7 17.93 0.46 -19.60
N VAL A 8 18.86 1.20 -20.22
CA VAL A 8 18.57 2.55 -20.73
C VAL A 8 17.82 2.42 -22.06
N PRO A 9 16.69 3.13 -22.25
CA PRO A 9 15.95 3.08 -23.51
C PRO A 9 16.82 3.54 -24.69
N SER A 10 16.50 3.11 -25.91
CA SER A 10 17.15 3.61 -27.13
C SER A 10 16.58 4.96 -27.56
N GLY A 11 17.41 5.79 -28.18
CA GLY A 11 17.08 7.13 -28.70
C GLY A 11 17.85 8.25 -27.99
N ASP A 12 17.64 9.50 -28.43
CA ASP A 12 18.40 10.67 -27.93
C ASP A 12 17.51 11.75 -27.29
N GLY A 13 16.22 11.44 -27.08
CA GLY A 13 15.23 12.36 -26.51
C GLY A 13 15.48 12.68 -25.03
N PRO A 14 14.87 13.75 -24.49
CA PRO A 14 15.05 14.19 -23.11
C PRO A 14 14.85 13.08 -22.06
N TYR A 15 13.85 12.20 -22.23
CA TYR A 15 13.65 11.08 -21.30
C TYR A 15 14.83 10.10 -21.32
N VAL A 16 15.41 9.84 -22.49
CA VAL A 16 16.56 8.92 -22.59
C VAL A 16 17.79 9.52 -21.92
N ARG A 17 18.02 10.83 -22.10
CA ARG A 17 19.07 11.57 -21.39
C ARG A 17 18.86 11.51 -19.88
N ALA A 18 17.64 11.71 -19.40
CA ALA A 18 17.31 11.56 -17.98
C ALA A 18 17.66 10.16 -17.44
N LYS A 19 17.35 9.09 -18.18
CA LYS A 19 17.72 7.72 -17.80
C LYS A 19 19.22 7.47 -17.85
N HIS A 20 19.94 8.12 -18.77
CA HIS A 20 21.39 8.07 -18.85
C HIS A 20 22.02 8.71 -17.60
N GLU A 21 21.65 9.94 -17.27
CA GLU A 21 22.12 10.62 -16.06
C GLU A 21 21.79 9.80 -14.80
N GLN A 22 20.57 9.28 -14.70
CA GLN A 22 20.12 8.51 -13.54
C GLN A 22 20.91 7.21 -13.33
N LEU A 23 21.16 6.44 -14.40
CA LEU A 23 21.61 5.05 -14.28
C LEU A 23 23.09 4.84 -14.63
N ILE A 24 23.68 5.74 -15.42
CA ILE A 24 25.05 5.64 -15.91
C ILE A 24 25.93 6.64 -15.16
N GLU A 25 25.65 7.93 -15.30
CA GLU A 25 26.40 8.99 -14.60
C GLU A 25 26.12 9.00 -13.10
N LYS A 26 24.95 8.45 -12.70
CA LYS A 26 24.46 8.44 -11.32
C LYS A 26 24.34 9.86 -10.76
N ASP A 27 23.96 10.80 -11.60
CA ASP A 27 23.62 12.17 -11.22
C ASP A 27 22.09 12.32 -11.14
N PRO A 28 21.51 12.20 -9.94
CA PRO A 28 20.06 12.28 -9.77
C PRO A 28 19.51 13.70 -9.96
N GLU A 29 20.32 14.75 -9.76
CA GLU A 29 19.89 16.14 -9.96
C GLU A 29 19.83 16.48 -11.45
N ALA A 30 20.87 16.11 -12.22
CA ALA A 30 20.84 16.23 -13.67
C ALA A 30 19.71 15.38 -14.29
N ALA A 31 19.47 14.18 -13.75
CA ALA A 31 18.35 13.35 -14.17
C ALA A 31 17.00 14.04 -13.95
N ILE A 32 16.78 14.69 -12.80
CA ILE A 32 15.55 15.46 -12.53
C ILE A 32 15.39 16.60 -13.54
N ALA A 33 16.46 17.35 -13.85
CA ALA A 33 16.40 18.42 -14.85
C ALA A 33 15.96 17.89 -16.23
N TRP A 34 16.51 16.77 -16.67
CA TRP A 34 16.10 16.14 -17.93
C TRP A 34 14.69 15.53 -17.89
N PHE A 35 14.24 15.01 -16.74
CA PHE A 35 12.85 14.57 -16.60
C PHE A 35 11.87 15.72 -16.72
N TRP A 36 12.19 16.89 -16.17
CA TRP A 36 11.40 18.11 -16.38
C TRP A 36 11.31 18.46 -17.86
N GLU A 37 12.44 18.48 -18.56
CA GLU A 37 12.47 18.74 -20.00
C GLU A 37 11.62 17.72 -20.78
N ALA A 38 11.67 16.44 -20.39
CA ALA A 38 10.84 15.40 -20.99
C ALA A 38 9.34 15.64 -20.78
N ILE A 39 8.94 16.09 -19.59
CA ILE A 39 7.53 16.42 -19.30
C ILE A 39 7.07 17.62 -20.13
N TYR A 40 7.85 18.71 -20.17
CA TYR A 40 7.49 19.93 -20.89
C TYR A 40 7.48 19.76 -22.41
N SER A 41 8.39 18.94 -22.95
CA SER A 41 8.45 18.61 -24.38
C SER A 41 7.47 17.52 -24.81
N GLY A 42 6.77 16.88 -23.87
CA GLY A 42 5.85 15.77 -24.15
C GLY A 42 6.54 14.42 -24.41
N ASP A 43 7.86 14.30 -24.20
CA ASP A 43 8.61 13.06 -24.36
C ASP A 43 8.32 12.07 -23.21
N ARG A 44 7.45 11.09 -23.50
CA ARG A 44 7.12 9.99 -22.59
C ARG A 44 6.70 10.46 -21.19
N VAL A 45 5.84 11.49 -21.12
CA VAL A 45 5.36 12.13 -19.89
C VAL A 45 4.98 11.14 -18.79
N ASP A 46 4.23 10.07 -19.12
CA ASP A 46 3.86 8.99 -18.19
C ASP A 46 5.06 8.38 -17.44
N SER A 47 6.14 8.13 -18.18
CA SER A 47 7.34 7.49 -17.65
C SER A 47 8.26 8.51 -16.99
N ALA A 48 8.39 9.70 -17.58
CA ALA A 48 9.18 10.80 -17.04
C ALA A 48 8.67 11.22 -15.65
N LEU A 49 7.38 11.52 -15.51
CA LEU A 49 6.78 11.96 -14.24
C LEU A 49 6.95 10.92 -13.13
N LYS A 50 6.67 9.65 -13.45
CA LYS A 50 6.80 8.55 -12.48
C LYS A 50 8.25 8.31 -12.05
N ASP A 51 9.18 8.25 -13.01
CA ASP A 51 10.59 8.01 -12.70
C ASP A 51 11.20 9.20 -11.95
N MET A 52 10.84 10.43 -12.32
CA MET A 52 11.23 11.66 -11.62
C MET A 52 10.77 11.64 -10.16
N ALA A 53 9.50 11.31 -9.89
CA ALA A 53 8.98 11.24 -8.54
C ALA A 53 9.72 10.19 -7.67
N VAL A 54 10.15 9.07 -8.27
CA VAL A 54 10.98 8.07 -7.58
C VAL A 54 12.38 8.60 -7.26
N VAL A 55 13.02 9.34 -8.17
CA VAL A 55 14.33 9.97 -7.92
C VAL A 55 14.22 11.05 -6.84
N MET A 56 13.21 11.93 -6.93
CA MET A 56 12.95 12.95 -5.92
C MET A 56 12.71 12.33 -4.53
N LYS A 57 11.99 11.20 -4.44
CA LYS A 57 11.83 10.44 -3.20
C LYS A 57 13.18 9.98 -2.61
N GLN A 58 14.12 9.57 -3.46
CA GLN A 58 15.47 9.13 -3.03
C GLN A 58 16.30 10.30 -2.49
N LEU A 59 16.14 11.49 -3.06
CA LEU A 59 16.77 12.73 -2.61
C LEU A 59 16.03 13.44 -1.45
N ASP A 60 15.05 12.78 -0.86
CA ASP A 60 14.21 13.33 0.20
C ASP A 60 13.34 14.55 -0.19
N ARG A 61 13.24 14.84 -1.49
CA ARG A 61 12.37 15.86 -2.09
C ARG A 61 10.92 15.36 -2.24
N THR A 62 10.40 14.77 -1.18
CA THR A 62 9.11 14.06 -1.18
C THR A 62 7.93 15.01 -1.48
N GLN A 63 7.98 16.22 -0.94
CA GLN A 63 6.91 17.22 -1.15
C GLN A 63 6.86 17.71 -2.61
N GLU A 64 8.02 18.03 -3.19
CA GLU A 64 8.13 18.41 -4.60
C GLU A 64 7.64 17.30 -5.54
N ALA A 65 7.95 16.03 -5.21
CA ALA A 65 7.46 14.88 -5.97
C ALA A 65 5.93 14.79 -5.96
N ILE A 66 5.30 15.04 -4.81
CA ILE A 66 3.84 15.03 -4.68
C ILE A 66 3.23 16.16 -5.51
N GLU A 67 3.78 17.37 -5.41
CA GLU A 67 3.32 18.54 -6.17
C GLU A 67 3.46 18.34 -7.67
N ALA A 68 4.58 17.75 -8.12
CA ALA A 68 4.78 17.40 -9.51
C ALA A 68 3.71 16.40 -10.00
N ILE A 69 3.42 15.34 -9.23
CA ILE A 69 2.39 14.39 -9.63
C ILE A 69 1.03 15.08 -9.72
N HIS A 70 0.63 15.88 -8.74
CA HIS A 70 -0.66 16.57 -8.78
C HIS A 70 -0.77 17.54 -9.97
N SER A 71 0.32 18.24 -10.29
CA SER A 71 0.35 19.23 -11.37
C SER A 71 0.29 18.59 -12.76
N PHE A 72 0.98 17.46 -12.96
CA PHE A 72 1.19 16.90 -14.29
C PHE A 72 0.41 15.60 -14.57
N ARG A 73 -0.21 14.96 -13.55
CA ARG A 73 -0.95 13.71 -13.77
C ARG A 73 -2.09 13.84 -14.77
N ALA A 74 -2.67 15.02 -14.97
CA ALA A 74 -3.73 15.23 -15.97
C ALA A 74 -3.24 15.08 -17.42
N MET A 75 -1.93 15.29 -17.65
CA MET A 75 -1.29 15.08 -18.95
C MET A 75 -0.94 13.60 -19.19
N CYS A 76 -1.02 12.77 -18.15
CA CYS A 76 -0.69 11.37 -18.20
C CYS A 76 -1.88 10.51 -18.66
N SER A 77 -1.59 9.39 -19.32
CA SER A 77 -2.62 8.48 -19.81
C SER A 77 -3.47 7.87 -18.68
N ARG A 78 -4.68 7.42 -19.00
CA ARG A 78 -5.55 6.75 -18.01
C ARG A 78 -4.90 5.50 -17.40
N ASN A 79 -4.07 4.81 -18.17
CA ASN A 79 -3.39 3.59 -17.73
C ASN A 79 -2.23 3.88 -16.76
N SER A 80 -1.63 5.08 -16.81
CA SER A 80 -0.53 5.44 -15.90
C SER A 80 -1.03 5.96 -14.55
N GLN A 81 -2.29 6.39 -14.45
CA GLN A 81 -2.89 6.90 -13.20
C GLN A 81 -2.72 5.94 -12.03
N GLU A 82 -2.98 4.65 -12.22
CA GLU A 82 -2.81 3.66 -11.15
C GLU A 82 -1.35 3.54 -10.70
N SER A 83 -0.40 3.64 -11.63
CA SER A 83 1.03 3.61 -11.28
C SER A 83 1.46 4.87 -10.52
N LEU A 84 0.86 6.03 -10.86
CA LEU A 84 1.08 7.29 -10.12
C LEU A 84 0.44 7.23 -8.73
N ASP A 85 -0.74 6.65 -8.58
CA ASP A 85 -1.39 6.47 -7.27
C ASP A 85 -0.54 5.58 -6.36
N ASN A 86 0.06 4.51 -6.89
CA ASN A 86 1.00 3.67 -6.14
C ASN A 86 2.24 4.45 -5.67
N VAL A 87 2.77 5.34 -6.50
CA VAL A 87 3.89 6.23 -6.11
C VAL A 87 3.43 7.26 -5.08
N LEU A 88 2.25 7.85 -5.22
CA LEU A 88 1.69 8.79 -4.25
C LEU A 88 1.48 8.14 -2.87
N ILE A 89 0.96 6.92 -2.79
CA ILE A 89 0.81 6.18 -1.53
C ILE A 89 2.17 6.06 -0.82
N ASP A 90 3.21 5.75 -1.58
CA ASP A 90 4.59 5.64 -1.10
C ASP A 90 5.17 6.98 -0.62
N LEU A 91 4.88 8.07 -1.34
CA LEU A 91 5.30 9.43 -0.98
C LEU A 91 4.57 9.94 0.26
N TYR A 92 3.25 9.72 0.36
CA TYR A 92 2.45 10.07 1.53
C TYR A 92 2.91 9.32 2.78
N LYS A 93 3.18 8.01 2.64
CA LYS A 93 3.77 7.22 3.71
C LYS A 93 5.12 7.80 4.18
N LYS A 94 5.98 8.23 3.25
CA LYS A 94 7.29 8.80 3.59
C LYS A 94 7.19 10.18 4.26
N SER A 95 6.24 11.01 3.83
CA SER A 95 6.04 12.38 4.35
C SER A 95 5.11 12.46 5.57
N GLY A 96 4.57 11.34 6.05
CA GLY A 96 3.63 11.32 7.18
C GLY A 96 2.24 11.89 6.85
N ARG A 97 1.90 12.03 5.56
CA ARG A 97 0.59 12.51 5.07
C ARG A 97 -0.45 11.39 5.10
N ILE A 98 -0.73 10.90 6.31
CA ILE A 98 -1.51 9.68 6.52
C ILE A 98 -2.98 9.85 6.09
N ASP A 99 -3.55 11.04 6.22
CA ASP A 99 -4.93 11.29 5.81
C ASP A 99 -5.10 11.20 4.28
N GLU A 100 -4.20 11.81 3.51
CA GLU A 100 -4.19 11.69 2.06
C GLU A 100 -3.91 10.24 1.60
N GLN A 101 -3.07 9.51 2.34
CA GLN A 101 -2.85 8.10 2.12
C GLN A 101 -4.15 7.30 2.29
N ILE A 102 -4.90 7.54 3.38
CA ILE A 102 -6.17 6.86 3.68
C ILE A 102 -7.18 7.14 2.58
N GLU A 103 -7.37 8.40 2.19
CA GLU A 103 -8.35 8.76 1.18
C GLU A 103 -8.03 8.16 -0.20
N LEU A 104 -6.76 8.15 -0.59
CA LEU A 104 -6.33 7.51 -1.84
C LEU A 104 -6.55 5.99 -1.82
N LEU A 105 -6.26 5.32 -0.68
CA LEU A 105 -6.48 3.88 -0.53
C LEU A 105 -7.97 3.53 -0.56
N LYS A 106 -8.83 4.32 0.09
CA LYS A 106 -10.30 4.16 0.03
C LYS A 106 -10.82 4.34 -1.41
N HIS A 107 -10.34 5.35 -2.11
CA HIS A 107 -10.70 5.58 -3.51
C HIS A 107 -10.30 4.39 -4.40
N LYS A 108 -9.08 3.88 -4.24
CA LYS A 108 -8.61 2.71 -4.99
C LYS A 108 -9.46 1.46 -4.70
N LEU A 109 -9.83 1.21 -3.44
CA LEU A 109 -10.74 0.11 -3.08
C LEU A 109 -12.10 0.27 -3.75
N LYS A 110 -12.65 1.48 -3.77
CA LYS A 110 -13.92 1.78 -4.45
C LYS A 110 -13.85 1.47 -5.95
N GLN A 111 -12.76 1.85 -6.62
CA GLN A 111 -12.55 1.56 -8.05
C GLN A 111 -12.41 0.05 -8.33
N ILE A 112 -11.74 -0.68 -7.44
CA ILE A 112 -11.65 -2.15 -7.55
C ILE A 112 -13.05 -2.76 -7.43
N TYR A 113 -13.80 -2.35 -6.42
CA TYR A 113 -15.14 -2.84 -6.15
C TYR A 113 -16.13 -2.55 -7.30
N GLN A 114 -16.05 -1.35 -7.89
CA GLN A 114 -16.86 -0.95 -9.04
C GLN A 114 -16.42 -1.62 -10.36
N GLY A 115 -15.34 -2.41 -10.32
CA GLY A 115 -14.79 -3.08 -11.49
C GLY A 115 -14.00 -2.20 -12.45
N GLU A 116 -13.84 -0.91 -12.14
CA GLU A 116 -13.12 0.06 -12.98
C GLU A 116 -11.62 -0.24 -13.01
N ALA A 117 -11.05 -0.67 -11.88
CA ALA A 117 -9.60 -0.94 -11.81
C ALA A 117 -9.16 -2.19 -12.58
N PHE A 118 -10.10 -3.09 -12.90
CA PHE A 118 -9.85 -4.35 -13.61
C PHE A 118 -10.68 -4.53 -14.89
N ASN A 119 -11.44 -3.50 -15.30
CA ASN A 119 -12.32 -3.52 -16.47
C ASN A 119 -13.24 -4.76 -16.51
N GLY A 120 -13.88 -5.10 -15.39
CA GLY A 120 -14.78 -6.26 -15.36
C GLY A 120 -14.10 -7.63 -15.13
N LYS A 121 -12.76 -7.70 -15.14
CA LYS A 121 -12.02 -8.96 -15.19
C LYS A 121 -11.45 -9.38 -13.83
N PRO A 122 -11.26 -10.69 -13.57
CA PRO A 122 -10.63 -11.15 -12.32
C PRO A 122 -9.12 -10.88 -12.29
N THR A 123 -8.48 -10.72 -13.45
CA THR A 123 -7.04 -10.45 -13.55
C THR A 123 -6.76 -9.38 -14.59
N LYS A 124 -5.63 -8.68 -14.42
CA LYS A 124 -5.08 -7.74 -15.40
C LYS A 124 -3.58 -7.92 -15.55
N THR A 125 -3.05 -7.55 -16.71
CA THR A 125 -1.60 -7.55 -16.93
C THR A 125 -1.01 -6.23 -16.44
N ALA A 126 -0.05 -6.31 -15.53
CA ALA A 126 0.78 -5.20 -15.11
C ALA A 126 2.22 -5.37 -15.62
N ARG A 127 3.00 -4.29 -15.59
CA ARG A 127 4.41 -4.30 -15.95
C ARG A 127 5.24 -3.63 -14.86
N SER A 128 6.30 -4.31 -14.42
CA SER A 128 7.29 -3.77 -13.50
C SER A 128 8.69 -4.11 -14.00
N HIS A 129 9.59 -3.13 -14.04
CA HIS A 129 10.97 -3.27 -14.54
C HIS A 129 11.09 -4.00 -15.89
N GLY A 130 10.15 -3.74 -16.81
CA GLY A 130 10.09 -4.37 -18.14
C GLY A 130 9.47 -5.76 -18.19
N LYS A 131 9.23 -6.40 -17.03
CA LYS A 131 8.59 -7.72 -16.93
C LYS A 131 7.07 -7.57 -16.83
N LYS A 132 6.34 -8.35 -17.64
CA LYS A 132 4.87 -8.46 -17.54
C LYS A 132 4.53 -9.52 -16.48
N PHE A 133 3.50 -9.26 -15.69
CA PHE A 133 2.96 -10.21 -14.73
C PHE A 133 1.44 -10.02 -14.62
N GLN A 134 0.75 -11.03 -14.11
CA GLN A 134 -0.68 -10.95 -13.86
C GLN A 134 -0.92 -10.48 -12.43
N VAL A 135 -1.85 -9.54 -12.28
CA VAL A 135 -2.37 -9.08 -11.00
C VAL A 135 -3.77 -9.65 -10.87
N ASN A 136 -4.03 -10.34 -9.77
CA ASN A 136 -5.36 -10.83 -9.40
C ASN A 136 -6.07 -9.78 -8.53
N ILE A 137 -7.36 -9.60 -8.77
CA ILE A 137 -8.21 -8.71 -7.98
C ILE A 137 -8.24 -9.08 -6.49
N THR A 138 -8.24 -10.37 -6.13
CA THR A 138 -8.25 -10.78 -4.71
C THR A 138 -6.99 -10.33 -3.99
N GLN A 139 -5.83 -10.60 -4.58
CA GLN A 139 -4.52 -10.19 -4.07
C GLN A 139 -4.40 -8.67 -3.98
N GLU A 140 -4.82 -7.94 -5.02
CA GLU A 140 -4.74 -6.48 -5.03
C GLU A 140 -5.70 -5.85 -4.00
N THR A 141 -6.88 -6.44 -3.81
CA THR A 141 -7.85 -6.01 -2.79
C THR A 141 -7.27 -6.22 -1.39
N SER A 142 -6.79 -7.43 -1.08
CA SER A 142 -6.18 -7.74 0.23
C SER A 142 -4.96 -6.86 0.52
N LYS A 143 -4.10 -6.63 -0.48
CA LYS A 143 -2.95 -5.72 -0.36
C LYS A 143 -3.39 -4.28 -0.07
N THR A 144 -4.39 -3.78 -0.78
CA THR A 144 -4.89 -2.41 -0.59
C THR A 144 -5.55 -2.24 0.78
N LEU A 145 -6.32 -3.23 1.25
CA LEU A 145 -6.88 -3.26 2.61
C LEU A 145 -5.77 -3.30 3.67
N GLY A 146 -4.74 -4.15 3.50
CA GLY A 146 -3.62 -4.21 4.44
C GLY A 146 -2.88 -2.87 4.56
N ASN A 147 -2.70 -2.14 3.45
CA ASN A 147 -2.12 -0.80 3.46
C ASN A 147 -3.03 0.22 4.17
N LEU A 148 -4.35 0.13 3.97
CA LEU A 148 -5.32 1.01 4.63
C LEU A 148 -5.36 0.77 6.14
N ALA A 149 -5.36 -0.50 6.55
CA ALA A 149 -5.29 -0.88 7.95
C ALA A 149 -3.99 -0.37 8.60
N TRP A 150 -2.86 -0.48 7.91
CA TRP A 150 -1.59 0.07 8.37
C TRP A 150 -1.66 1.60 8.56
N ALA A 151 -2.29 2.32 7.63
CA ALA A 151 -2.47 3.77 7.74
C ALA A 151 -3.33 4.13 8.97
N TYR A 152 -4.42 3.40 9.23
CA TYR A 152 -5.20 3.57 10.47
C TYR A 152 -4.39 3.28 11.73
N MET A 153 -3.49 2.28 11.72
CA MET A 153 -2.58 2.04 12.84
C MET A 153 -1.66 3.25 13.10
N GLN A 154 -1.18 3.91 12.04
CA GLN A 154 -0.33 5.11 12.21
C GLN A 154 -1.10 6.26 12.87
N LYS A 155 -2.42 6.36 12.65
CA LYS A 155 -3.31 7.28 13.37
C LYS A 155 -3.71 6.80 14.77
N SER A 156 -3.15 5.68 15.25
CA SER A 156 -3.58 5.01 16.49
C SER A 156 -5.06 4.61 16.52
N ASN A 157 -5.73 4.57 15.37
CA ASN A 157 -7.10 4.07 15.24
C ASN A 157 -7.06 2.55 15.10
N PHE A 158 -6.75 1.87 16.22
CA PHE A 158 -6.60 0.42 16.25
C PHE A 158 -7.92 -0.33 16.02
N VAL A 159 -9.06 0.31 16.28
CA VAL A 159 -10.40 -0.27 16.04
C VAL A 159 -10.66 -0.37 14.55
N ALA A 160 -10.50 0.73 13.80
CA ALA A 160 -10.65 0.71 12.34
C ALA A 160 -9.59 -0.20 11.69
N ALA A 161 -8.35 -0.14 12.15
CA ALA A 161 -7.28 -1.02 11.65
C ALA A 161 -7.61 -2.51 11.82
N GLU A 162 -8.16 -2.91 12.98
CA GLU A 162 -8.57 -4.30 13.23
C GLU A 162 -9.59 -4.78 12.20
N VAL A 163 -10.67 -4.03 11.99
CA VAL A 163 -11.73 -4.38 11.04
C VAL A 163 -11.14 -4.59 9.64
N VAL A 164 -10.31 -3.66 9.19
CA VAL A 164 -9.73 -3.71 7.85
C VAL A 164 -8.74 -4.88 7.72
N TYR A 165 -7.91 -5.16 8.73
CA TYR A 165 -7.02 -6.33 8.72
C TYR A 165 -7.78 -7.66 8.72
N ARG A 166 -8.87 -7.78 9.49
CA ARG A 166 -9.71 -8.98 9.47
C ARG A 166 -10.25 -9.21 8.06
N LYS A 167 -10.79 -8.19 7.40
CA LYS A 167 -11.28 -8.31 6.02
C LYS A 167 -10.15 -8.67 5.04
N ALA A 168 -8.96 -8.08 5.18
CA ALA A 168 -7.81 -8.42 4.35
C ALA A 168 -7.40 -9.90 4.49
N ASN A 169 -7.33 -10.40 5.73
CA ASN A 169 -7.00 -11.79 6.02
C ASN A 169 -8.08 -12.79 5.57
N MET A 170 -9.36 -12.40 5.54
CA MET A 170 -10.42 -13.25 4.97
C MET A 170 -10.25 -13.47 3.46
N ILE A 171 -9.72 -12.47 2.74
CA ILE A 171 -9.57 -12.52 1.28
C ILE A 171 -8.28 -13.25 0.88
N ASP A 172 -7.17 -12.90 1.52
CA ASP A 172 -5.85 -13.48 1.23
C ASP A 172 -5.04 -13.49 2.54
N PRO A 173 -5.09 -14.61 3.30
CA PRO A 173 -4.40 -14.76 4.58
C PRO A 173 -2.89 -14.67 4.43
N ASP A 174 -2.26 -13.88 5.30
CA ASP A 174 -0.80 -13.65 5.28
C ASP A 174 -0.30 -13.40 6.70
N ALA A 175 0.83 -14.00 7.05
CA ALA A 175 1.40 -13.89 8.39
C ALA A 175 1.67 -12.43 8.79
N ASN A 176 2.13 -11.58 7.87
CA ASN A 176 2.39 -10.18 8.19
C ASN A 176 1.10 -9.41 8.51
N LYS A 177 0.00 -9.64 7.77
CA LYS A 177 -1.32 -9.10 8.09
C LYS A 177 -1.86 -9.64 9.42
N ALA A 178 -1.70 -10.93 9.70
CA ALA A 178 -2.10 -11.54 10.99
C ALA A 178 -1.33 -10.97 12.19
N LEU A 179 -0.01 -10.77 12.05
CA LEU A 179 0.82 -10.16 13.10
C LEU A 179 0.46 -8.69 13.35
N ASN A 180 0.12 -7.94 12.30
CA ASN A 180 -0.36 -6.56 12.46
C ASN A 180 -1.75 -6.51 13.11
N LEU A 181 -2.64 -7.47 12.82
CA LEU A 181 -3.91 -7.64 13.53
C LEU A 181 -3.68 -7.93 15.03
N CYS A 182 -2.77 -8.85 15.35
CA CYS A 182 -2.37 -9.13 16.72
C CYS A 182 -1.88 -7.85 17.44
N HIS A 183 -1.04 -7.06 16.77
CA HIS A 183 -0.58 -5.77 17.32
C HIS A 183 -1.73 -4.79 17.58
N CYS A 184 -2.73 -4.71 16.69
CA CYS A 184 -3.93 -3.90 16.93
C CYS A 184 -4.69 -4.36 18.17
N LEU A 185 -4.90 -5.67 18.33
CA LEU A 185 -5.59 -6.27 19.48
C LEU A 185 -4.84 -6.00 20.80
N LEU A 186 -3.50 -6.09 20.78
CA LEU A 186 -2.65 -5.74 21.91
C LEU A 186 -2.84 -4.29 22.36
N LYS A 187 -2.82 -3.34 21.42
CA LYS A 187 -3.01 -1.91 21.74
C LYS A 187 -4.40 -1.59 22.26
N GLN A 188 -5.40 -2.40 21.91
CA GLN A 188 -6.76 -2.32 22.47
C GLN A 188 -6.93 -3.03 23.84
N GLY A 189 -5.90 -3.75 24.30
CA GLY A 189 -5.94 -4.54 25.52
C GLY A 189 -6.71 -5.87 25.41
N ARG A 190 -6.95 -6.36 24.18
CA ARG A 190 -7.64 -7.62 23.90
C ARG A 190 -6.63 -8.79 23.85
N TYR A 191 -6.01 -9.08 24.99
CA TYR A 191 -4.84 -9.97 25.06
C TYR A 191 -5.12 -11.43 24.73
N GLU A 192 -6.32 -11.94 25.01
CA GLU A 192 -6.65 -13.34 24.69
C GLU A 192 -6.79 -13.55 23.18
N GLU A 193 -7.47 -12.63 22.49
CA GLU A 193 -7.57 -12.68 21.03
C GLU A 193 -6.24 -12.40 20.35
N ALA A 194 -5.44 -11.48 20.89
CA ALA A 194 -4.08 -11.25 20.41
C ALA A 194 -3.22 -12.53 20.54
N GLY A 195 -3.34 -13.24 21.66
CA GLY A 195 -2.69 -14.53 21.89
C GLY A 195 -3.10 -15.58 20.86
N SER A 196 -4.41 -15.76 20.65
CA SER A 196 -4.92 -16.70 19.64
C SER A 196 -4.41 -16.39 18.23
N ALA A 197 -4.45 -15.12 17.82
CA ALA A 197 -3.96 -14.71 16.50
C ALA A 197 -2.44 -14.91 16.35
N LEU A 198 -1.69 -14.71 17.43
CA LEU A 198 -0.25 -14.93 17.45
C LEU A 198 0.10 -16.42 17.38
N ASP A 199 -0.65 -17.26 18.08
CA ASP A 199 -0.46 -18.71 18.08
C ASP A 199 -0.67 -19.30 16.69
N ASP A 200 -1.63 -18.80 15.90
CA ASP A 200 -1.84 -19.26 14.53
C ASP A 200 -0.61 -19.03 13.64
N VAL A 201 0.12 -17.93 13.85
CA VAL A 201 1.38 -17.65 13.15
C VAL A 201 2.51 -18.52 13.69
N LEU A 202 2.67 -18.62 15.01
CA LEU A 202 3.74 -19.42 15.64
C LEU A 202 3.63 -20.93 15.32
N HIS A 203 2.42 -21.43 15.12
CA HIS A 203 2.14 -22.82 14.74
C HIS A 203 2.00 -23.01 13.23
N TYR A 204 2.45 -22.05 12.42
CA TYR A 204 2.50 -22.15 10.95
C TYR A 204 1.15 -22.41 10.26
N LYS A 205 0.03 -22.00 10.88
CA LYS A 205 -1.31 -22.20 10.29
C LYS A 205 -1.62 -21.19 9.19
N ILE A 206 -0.85 -20.11 9.10
CA ILE A 206 -1.04 -19.01 8.14
C ILE A 206 0.11 -19.01 7.12
N PRO A 207 -0.16 -18.84 5.81
CA PRO A 207 0.89 -18.70 4.81
C PRO A 207 1.91 -17.60 5.15
N GLY A 208 3.20 -17.86 4.92
CA GLY A 208 4.31 -16.94 5.21
C GLY A 208 4.77 -16.92 6.67
N SER A 209 4.21 -17.78 7.52
CA SER A 209 4.60 -17.91 8.93
C SER A 209 5.99 -18.51 9.14
N ASP A 210 6.48 -19.28 8.16
CA ASP A 210 7.79 -19.91 8.14
C ASP A 210 8.94 -18.94 7.87
N GLU A 211 8.64 -17.78 7.29
CA GLU A 211 9.63 -16.74 7.01
C GLU A 211 10.31 -16.25 8.30
N ALA A 212 11.63 -16.09 8.26
CA ALA A 212 12.41 -15.61 9.40
C ALA A 212 11.91 -14.25 9.93
N LYS A 213 11.48 -13.36 9.04
CA LYS A 213 10.92 -12.05 9.39
C LYS A 213 9.61 -12.18 10.19
N SER A 214 8.70 -13.04 9.73
CA SER A 214 7.43 -13.31 10.41
C SER A 214 7.67 -13.91 11.79
N ARG A 215 8.57 -14.88 11.92
CA ARG A 215 8.91 -15.51 13.21
C ARG A 215 9.53 -14.52 14.19
N ASN A 216 10.49 -13.71 13.75
CA ASN A 216 11.10 -12.69 14.59
C ASN A 216 10.05 -11.70 15.10
N ARG A 217 9.17 -11.23 14.22
CA ARG A 217 8.11 -10.31 14.59
C ARG A 217 7.07 -10.94 15.53
N ALA A 218 6.75 -12.22 15.33
CA ALA A 218 5.88 -12.98 16.22
C ALA A 218 6.49 -13.10 17.63
N ALA A 219 7.78 -13.40 17.73
CA ALA A 219 8.49 -13.49 19.00
C ALA A 219 8.50 -12.15 19.76
N GLU A 220 8.73 -11.02 19.05
CA GLU A 220 8.64 -9.68 19.64
C GLU A 220 7.24 -9.41 20.23
N LEU A 221 6.19 -9.71 19.46
CA LEU A 221 4.80 -9.54 19.90
C LEU A 221 4.44 -10.47 21.06
N ALA A 222 5.02 -11.68 21.12
CA ALA A 222 4.84 -12.60 22.23
C ALA A 222 5.41 -12.01 23.54
N VAL A 223 6.60 -11.42 23.47
CA VAL A 223 7.22 -10.73 24.62
C VAL A 223 6.38 -9.52 25.04
N GLU A 224 5.88 -8.73 24.09
CA GLU A 224 4.99 -7.59 24.38
C GLU A 224 3.68 -8.04 25.04
N LEU A 225 3.07 -9.12 24.55
CA LEU A 225 1.86 -9.72 25.09
C LEU A 225 2.05 -10.16 26.55
N LEU A 226 3.15 -10.90 26.84
CA LEU A 226 3.48 -11.35 28.18
C LEU A 226 3.69 -10.17 29.15
N ASN A 227 4.43 -9.15 28.71
CA ASN A 227 4.65 -7.95 29.51
C ASN A 227 3.35 -7.19 29.78
N SER A 228 2.45 -7.10 28.80
CA SER A 228 1.15 -6.44 28.94
C SER A 228 0.22 -7.19 29.88
N LYS A 229 0.15 -8.53 29.78
CA LYS A 229 -0.60 -9.38 30.73
C LYS A 229 -0.08 -9.23 32.16
N ARG A 230 1.24 -9.07 32.37
CA ARG A 230 1.82 -8.82 33.69
C ARG A 230 1.43 -7.46 34.27
N LYS A 231 1.51 -6.39 33.46
CA LYS A 231 1.14 -5.03 33.90
C LYS A 231 -0.33 -4.92 34.31
N ASN A 232 -1.24 -5.57 33.58
CA ASN A 232 -2.67 -5.52 33.90
C ASN A 232 -3.11 -6.39 35.08
N ARG A 233 -2.25 -7.30 35.56
CA ARG A 233 -2.47 -7.99 36.83
C ARG A 233 -2.15 -7.11 38.04
N ALA A 234 -1.53 -5.93 37.84
CA ALA A 234 -1.40 -4.91 38.88
C ALA A 234 -2.65 -3.99 38.85
N PRO A 235 -3.23 -3.59 40.01
CA PRO A 235 -4.44 -2.79 40.02
C PRO A 235 -4.17 -1.35 39.54
N SER A 236 -4.83 -0.90 38.48
CA SER A 236 -4.98 0.54 38.20
C SER A 236 -6.31 0.87 37.49
N LEU A 237 -6.91 1.95 37.98
CA LEU A 237 -8.23 2.51 37.69
C LEU A 237 -8.21 3.41 36.44
N LEU A 238 -9.39 3.53 35.83
CA LEU A 238 -9.82 4.42 34.74
C LEU A 238 -9.59 3.96 33.29
N ARG A 239 -10.72 3.82 32.57
CA ARG A 239 -10.77 3.73 31.11
C ARG A 239 -11.99 4.51 30.58
N SER A 240 -11.75 5.53 29.77
CA SER A 240 -12.64 6.08 28.73
C SER A 240 -11.70 6.65 27.64
N ASP A 241 -12.04 6.79 26.36
CA ASP A 241 -13.32 7.01 25.70
C ASP A 241 -13.22 6.49 24.24
N ARG A 242 -14.34 6.12 23.60
CA ARG A 242 -14.38 5.64 22.20
C ARG A 242 -14.90 6.75 21.30
N SER A 243 -14.07 7.26 20.38
CA SER A 243 -14.53 8.15 19.30
C SER A 243 -14.98 7.34 18.09
N SER A 244 -16.24 7.49 17.71
CA SER A 244 -16.89 6.88 16.55
C SER A 244 -16.47 7.55 15.23
N GLU A 245 -15.96 6.74 14.31
CA GLU A 245 -15.97 7.01 12.86
C GLU A 245 -16.56 5.76 12.15
N ASP A 246 -17.86 5.53 12.36
CA ASP A 246 -18.56 4.29 12.01
C ASP A 246 -19.05 4.23 10.54
N GLY A 247 -19.09 5.35 9.81
CA GLY A 247 -19.74 5.42 8.49
C GLY A 247 -19.02 4.67 7.35
N PHE A 248 -17.70 4.52 7.40
CA PHE A 248 -16.96 3.73 6.40
C PHE A 248 -16.93 2.24 6.74
N ILE A 249 -16.96 1.90 8.04
CA ILE A 249 -16.94 0.52 8.52
C ILE A 249 -18.26 -0.17 8.16
N GLU A 250 -19.39 0.48 8.40
CA GLU A 250 -20.70 -0.05 7.99
C GLU A 250 -20.81 -0.17 6.47
N ALA A 251 -20.17 0.73 5.71
CA ALA A 251 -20.15 0.65 4.26
C ALA A 251 -19.39 -0.59 3.78
N LEU A 252 -18.30 -1.02 4.44
CA LEU A 252 -17.58 -2.24 4.08
C LEU A 252 -18.46 -3.50 4.20
N ASP A 253 -19.34 -3.56 5.20
CA ASP A 253 -20.29 -4.65 5.39
C ASP A 253 -21.49 -4.53 4.43
N GLN A 254 -22.01 -3.32 4.19
CA GLN A 254 -23.09 -3.06 3.23
C GLN A 254 -22.65 -3.22 1.77
N TRP A 255 -21.35 -3.12 1.47
CA TRP A 255 -20.77 -3.46 0.17
C TRP A 255 -20.89 -4.96 -0.16
N ALA A 256 -21.52 -5.77 0.72
CA ALA A 256 -22.01 -7.12 0.43
C ALA A 256 -23.47 -7.20 -0.08
N ALA A 257 -24.30 -6.13 -0.06
CA ALA A 257 -25.71 -6.16 -0.56
C ALA A 257 -25.93 -5.83 -2.07
N PRO A 258 -26.59 -6.69 -2.86
CA PRO A 258 -26.46 -6.74 -4.33
C PRO A 258 -26.81 -5.41 -5.04
N ARG A 259 -25.87 -4.92 -5.87
CA ARG A 259 -26.09 -3.83 -6.84
C ARG A 259 -25.62 -4.28 -8.21
N SER A 260 -26.36 -3.90 -9.25
CA SER A 260 -26.29 -4.42 -10.63
C SER A 260 -25.01 -4.13 -11.44
N ARG A 261 -23.92 -3.69 -10.80
CA ARG A 261 -22.62 -3.40 -11.44
C ARG A 261 -21.42 -4.04 -10.72
N ARG A 262 -21.65 -5.01 -9.84
CA ARG A 262 -20.57 -5.70 -9.13
C ARG A 262 -19.79 -6.61 -10.06
N LEU A 263 -18.50 -6.75 -9.79
CA LEU A 263 -17.74 -7.86 -10.36
C LEU A 263 -18.25 -9.16 -9.74
N PRO A 264 -18.50 -10.22 -10.55
CA PRO A 264 -19.01 -11.51 -10.06
C PRO A 264 -18.19 -12.11 -8.91
N ILE A 265 -16.88 -11.84 -8.88
CA ILE A 265 -15.97 -12.32 -7.83
C ILE A 265 -16.25 -11.77 -6.42
N PHE A 266 -17.02 -10.69 -6.30
CA PHE A 266 -17.46 -10.16 -5.00
C PHE A 266 -18.84 -10.67 -4.57
N GLU A 267 -19.45 -11.58 -5.33
CA GLU A 267 -20.68 -12.29 -4.91
C GLU A 267 -20.34 -13.57 -4.11
N GLU A 268 -19.10 -14.05 -4.18
CA GLU A 268 -18.61 -15.27 -3.52
C GLU A 268 -17.73 -14.99 -2.27
N ILE A 269 -17.53 -13.72 -1.87
CA ILE A 269 -16.72 -13.27 -0.72
C ILE A 269 -17.61 -12.56 0.31
#